data_AF-A0A6C1NN64-F1
#
_entry.id   AF-A0A6C1NN64-F1
#
_cell.length_a   1.000
_cell.length_b   1.000
_cell.length_c   1.000
_cell.angle_alpha   90.00
_cell.angle_beta   90.00
_cell.angle_gamma   90.00
#
_symmetry.space_group_name_H-M   'P 1'
#
loop_
_entity.id
_entity.type
_entity.pdbx_description
1 polymer ?
#
loop_
_entity_poly.entity_id
_entity_poly.type
_entity_poly.pdbx_seq_one_letter_code
_entity_poly.pdbx_strand_id
1 'polypeptide(L)'
;MILLLDARDSFVHTLAGYLRELGREVEVVRTHQVSVPDIRSMAPEHLVLSPGPCTPAEAGVFVPAVQAFHGRIPILGVCLGHQAIWAALGGGLRAARPPLHGGATPVMHGGHSLFREIPAGFIGARYHSL
;
A
#
# COMPACT_ATOMS: atom_id res chain seq x y z
N MET A 1 1.27 16.53 -4.72
CA MET A 1 0.94 15.97 -3.38
C MET A 1 0.76 14.44 -3.45
N ILE A 2 1.22 13.71 -2.42
CA ILE A 2 0.98 12.28 -2.23
C ILE A 2 -0.19 12.10 -1.27
N LEU A 3 -1.21 11.35 -1.67
CA LEU A 3 -2.29 10.95 -0.77
C LEU A 3 -2.01 9.54 -0.24
N LEU A 4 -1.78 9.47 1.07
CA LEU A 4 -1.58 8.23 1.82
C LEU A 4 -2.91 7.81 2.47
N LEU A 5 -3.50 6.74 1.95
CA LEU A 5 -4.74 6.18 2.45
C LEU A 5 -4.43 5.23 3.63
N ASP A 6 -5.03 5.54 4.77
CA ASP A 6 -4.78 4.90 6.06
C ASP A 6 -5.90 3.94 6.46
N ALA A 7 -5.61 2.64 6.43
CA ALA A 7 -6.53 1.57 6.80
C ALA A 7 -6.52 1.24 8.31
N ARG A 8 -6.26 2.22 9.18
CA ARG A 8 -6.09 2.06 10.65
C ARG A 8 -4.83 1.30 11.04
N ASP A 9 -3.73 1.64 10.39
CA ASP A 9 -2.43 1.01 10.64
C ASP A 9 -1.57 1.80 11.63
N SER A 10 -0.75 1.07 12.38
CA SER A 10 0.18 1.66 13.36
C SER A 10 1.43 2.27 12.70
N PHE A 11 1.80 1.85 11.49
CA PHE A 11 3.01 2.27 10.78
C PHE A 11 2.77 3.35 9.72
N VAL A 12 1.52 3.76 9.49
CA VAL A 12 1.17 4.77 8.47
C VAL A 12 1.94 6.08 8.64
N HIS A 13 2.16 6.52 9.88
CA HIS A 13 2.93 7.74 10.15
C HIS A 13 4.43 7.56 9.93
N THR A 14 4.96 6.33 10.02
CA THR A 14 6.34 6.03 9.63
C THR A 14 6.50 6.19 8.11
N LEU A 15 5.55 5.67 7.32
CA LEU A 15 5.55 5.85 5.87
C LEU A 15 5.43 7.34 5.49
N ALA A 16 4.50 8.06 6.11
CA ALA A 16 4.35 9.50 5.89
C ALA A 16 5.60 10.28 6.26
N GLY A 17 6.28 9.91 7.36
CA GLY A 17 7.55 10.50 7.79
C GLY A 17 8.63 10.40 6.72
N TYR A 18 8.93 9.17 6.26
CA TYR A 18 9.95 8.96 5.22
C TYR A 18 9.62 9.68 3.90
N LEU A 19 8.35 9.71 3.49
CA LEU A 19 7.95 10.44 2.29
C LEU A 19 8.15 11.96 2.44
N ARG A 20 7.90 12.50 3.64
CA ARG A 20 8.13 13.92 3.95
C ARG A 20 9.62 14.25 4.05
N GLU A 21 10.44 13.35 4.58
CA GLU A 21 11.91 13.49 4.59
C GLU A 21 12.49 13.58 3.16
N LEU A 22 11.85 12.93 2.19
CA LEU A 22 12.15 13.08 0.76
C LEU A 22 11.62 14.39 0.13
N GLY A 23 11.13 15.33 0.95
CA GLY A 23 10.61 16.62 0.51
C GLY A 23 9.24 16.56 -0.17
N ARG A 24 8.48 15.47 0.00
CA ARG A 24 7.15 15.33 -0.58
C ARG A 24 6.08 15.86 0.37
N GLU A 25 5.12 16.58 -0.19
CA GLU A 25 3.86 16.89 0.50
C GLU A 25 3.02 15.61 0.61
N VAL A 26 2.64 15.26 1.84
CA VAL A 26 1.89 14.03 2.14
C VAL A 26 0.67 14.35 2.99
N GLU A 27 -0.50 14.04 2.44
CA GLU A 27 -1.77 14.07 3.15
C GLU A 27 -2.18 12.65 3.53
N VAL A 28 -2.56 12.44 4.80
CA VAL A 28 -2.95 11.12 5.32
C VAL A 28 -4.44 11.14 5.60
N VAL A 29 -5.19 10.24 4.96
CA VAL A 29 -6.65 10.18 5.08
C VAL A 29 -7.12 8.77 5.37
N ARG A 30 -8.03 8.62 6.34
CA ARG A 30 -8.59 7.31 6.69
C ARG A 30 -9.45 6.75 5.55
N THR A 31 -9.25 5.47 5.24
CA THR A 31 -9.94 4.79 4.12
C THR A 31 -11.46 4.75 4.22
N HIS A 32 -12.01 4.83 5.43
CA HIS A 32 -13.46 4.80 5.69
C HIS A 32 -14.08 6.20 5.78
N GLN A 33 -13.29 7.26 5.64
CA GLN A 33 -13.74 8.66 5.75
C GLN A 33 -13.65 9.41 4.43
N VAL A 34 -13.28 8.75 3.33
CA VAL A 34 -13.07 9.36 2.03
C VAL A 34 -13.63 8.49 0.91
N SER A 35 -14.24 9.13 -0.08
CA SER A 35 -14.78 8.48 -1.27
C SER A 35 -13.88 8.72 -2.49
N VAL A 36 -14.07 7.95 -3.56
CA VAL A 36 -13.35 8.17 -4.83
C VAL A 36 -13.59 9.59 -5.41
N PRO A 37 -14.81 10.14 -5.42
CA PRO A 37 -15.04 11.54 -5.78
C PRO A 37 -14.26 12.55 -4.95
N ASP A 38 -14.14 12.33 -3.64
CA ASP A 38 -13.33 13.21 -2.77
C ASP A 38 -11.86 13.15 -3.18
N ILE A 39 -11.32 11.93 -3.36
CA ILE A 39 -9.93 11.73 -3.83
C ILE A 39 -9.70 12.41 -5.19
N ARG A 40 -10.67 12.36 -6.10
CA ARG A 40 -10.58 13.07 -7.40
C ARG A 40 -10.48 14.58 -7.22
N SER A 41 -11.26 15.13 -6.29
CA SER A 41 -11.27 16.57 -5.98
C SER A 41 -9.96 17.02 -5.34
N MET A 42 -9.32 16.15 -4.55
CA MET A 42 -8.00 16.39 -3.96
C MET A 42 -6.86 16.39 -4.99
N ALA A 43 -7.10 15.86 -6.18
CA ALA A 43 -6.15 15.81 -7.30
C ALA A 43 -4.73 15.33 -6.91
N PRO A 44 -4.57 14.15 -6.27
CA PRO A 44 -3.26 13.65 -5.89
C PRO A 44 -2.44 13.26 -7.11
N GLU A 45 -1.12 13.45 -7.01
CA GLU A 45 -0.17 13.01 -8.05
C GLU A 45 0.19 11.54 -7.90
N HIS A 46 0.09 11.01 -6.67
CA HIS A 46 0.45 9.64 -6.32
C HIS A 46 -0.48 9.13 -5.22
N LEU A 47 -0.77 7.83 -5.24
CA LEU A 47 -1.47 7.15 -4.14
C LEU A 47 -0.54 6.18 -3.44
N VAL A 48 -0.58 6.22 -2.11
CA VAL A 48 0.04 5.19 -1.27
C VAL A 48 -1.04 4.55 -0.42
N LEU A 49 -1.14 3.22 -0.44
CA LEU A 49 -2.07 2.45 0.36
C LEU A 49 -1.31 1.83 1.52
N SER A 50 -1.66 2.20 2.74
CA SER A 50 -1.00 1.73 3.95
C SER A 50 -1.16 0.21 4.16
N PRO A 51 -0.38 -0.37 5.07
CA PRO A 51 -0.76 -1.62 5.73
C PRO A 51 -2.09 -1.46 6.48
N GLY A 52 -2.56 -2.52 7.12
CA GLY A 52 -3.73 -2.47 7.98
C GLY A 52 -4.22 -3.87 8.37
N PRO A 53 -5.13 -3.95 9.35
CA PRO A 53 -5.85 -5.18 9.67
C PRO A 53 -6.89 -5.51 8.59
N CYS A 54 -7.53 -6.68 8.72
CA CYS A 54 -8.64 -7.12 7.87
C CYS A 54 -8.24 -7.52 6.43
N THR A 55 -9.25 -7.78 5.59
CA THR A 55 -9.10 -8.12 4.18
C THR A 55 -9.30 -6.89 3.27
N PRO A 56 -8.84 -6.92 1.99
CA PRO A 56 -9.10 -5.83 1.07
C PRO A 56 -10.57 -5.47 0.86
N ALA A 57 -11.49 -6.44 1.04
CA ALA A 57 -12.93 -6.20 0.92
C ALA A 57 -13.46 -5.29 2.04
N GLU A 58 -12.77 -5.24 3.18
CA GLU A 58 -13.15 -4.47 4.37
C GLU A 58 -12.36 -3.16 4.50
N ALA A 59 -11.36 -2.96 3.65
CA ALA A 59 -10.40 -1.85 3.70
C ALA A 59 -10.94 -0.51 3.14
N GLY A 60 -12.25 -0.29 3.24
CA GLY A 60 -12.91 0.94 2.79
C GLY A 60 -12.62 1.24 1.31
N VAL A 61 -12.12 2.44 1.04
CA VAL A 61 -11.91 2.94 -0.33
C VAL A 61 -10.74 2.29 -1.09
N PHE A 62 -9.93 1.40 -0.50
CA PHE A 62 -8.74 0.86 -1.16
C PHE A 62 -9.01 0.24 -2.54
N VAL A 63 -9.90 -0.75 -2.63
CA VAL A 63 -10.22 -1.41 -3.90
C VAL A 63 -10.86 -0.43 -4.90
N PRO A 64 -11.89 0.36 -4.52
CA PRO A 64 -12.45 1.39 -5.39
C PRO A 64 -11.42 2.42 -5.88
N ALA A 65 -10.49 2.86 -5.01
CA ALA A 65 -9.44 3.80 -5.36
C ALA A 65 -8.47 3.21 -6.38
N VAL A 66 -8.00 1.96 -6.18
CA VAL A 66 -7.15 1.30 -7.18
C VAL A 66 -7.89 1.23 -8.52
N GLN A 67 -9.13 0.75 -8.56
CA GLN A 67 -9.90 0.65 -9.81
C GLN A 67 -10.07 2.01 -10.51
N ALA A 68 -10.26 3.09 -9.75
CA ALA A 68 -10.47 4.42 -10.29
C ALA A 68 -9.18 5.10 -10.81
N PHE A 69 -8.02 4.78 -10.22
CA PHE A 69 -6.76 5.52 -10.42
C PHE A 69 -5.64 4.70 -11.07
N HIS A 70 -5.71 3.37 -11.14
CA HIS A 70 -4.71 2.57 -11.85
C HIS A 70 -4.65 3.00 -13.32
N GLY A 71 -3.44 3.10 -13.86
CA GLY A 71 -3.18 3.60 -15.22
C GLY A 71 -3.32 5.12 -15.38
N ARG A 72 -3.70 5.86 -14.33
CA ARG A 72 -3.81 7.33 -14.34
C ARG A 72 -2.72 8.02 -13.54
N ILE A 73 -2.49 7.53 -12.31
CA ILE A 73 -1.41 7.99 -11.43
C ILE A 73 -0.68 6.79 -10.82
N PRO A 74 0.60 6.93 -10.42
CA PRO A 74 1.32 5.85 -9.76
C PRO A 74 0.68 5.47 -8.41
N ILE A 75 0.62 4.16 -8.15
CA ILE A 75 0.06 3.59 -6.92
C ILE A 75 1.09 2.67 -6.27
N LEU A 76 1.39 2.91 -5.00
CA LEU A 76 2.20 2.03 -4.17
C LEU A 76 1.35 1.42 -3.05
N GLY A 77 1.28 0.09 -2.98
CA GLY A 77 0.58 -0.62 -1.91
C GLY A 77 1.55 -1.34 -0.98
N VAL A 78 1.38 -1.18 0.33
CA VAL A 78 2.17 -1.87 1.36
C VAL A 78 1.28 -2.84 2.13
N CYS A 79 1.69 -4.11 2.25
CA CYS A 79 0.94 -5.16 2.95
C CYS A 79 -0.54 -5.25 2.47
N LEU A 80 -1.52 -4.84 3.29
CA LEU A 80 -2.94 -4.79 2.90
C LEU A 80 -3.16 -3.96 1.63
N GLY A 81 -2.45 -2.84 1.48
CA GLY A 81 -2.49 -2.04 0.26
C GLY A 81 -2.03 -2.81 -0.99
N HIS A 82 -1.01 -3.67 -0.85
CA HIS A 82 -0.57 -4.55 -1.94
C HIS A 82 -1.62 -5.60 -2.28
N GLN A 83 -2.23 -6.21 -1.27
CA GLN A 83 -3.33 -7.16 -1.44
C GLN A 83 -4.55 -6.52 -2.12
N ALA A 84 -4.86 -5.27 -1.77
CA ALA A 84 -5.95 -4.52 -2.39
C ALA A 84 -5.71 -4.22 -3.87
N ILE A 85 -4.46 -3.95 -4.27
CA ILE A 85 -4.11 -3.82 -5.69
C ILE A 85 -4.40 -5.13 -6.42
N TRP A 86 -3.96 -6.26 -5.86
CA TRP A 86 -4.21 -7.58 -6.46
C TRP A 86 -5.71 -7.89 -6.59
N ALA A 87 -6.48 -7.66 -5.52
CA ALA A 87 -7.92 -7.87 -5.51
C ALA A 87 -8.67 -6.96 -6.50
N ALA A 88 -8.27 -5.68 -6.58
CA ALA A 88 -8.87 -4.71 -7.50
C ALA A 88 -8.69 -5.09 -8.99
N LEU A 89 -7.62 -5.82 -9.30
CA LEU A 89 -7.30 -6.31 -10.64
C LEU A 89 -7.83 -7.74 -10.91
N GLY A 90 -8.75 -8.24 -10.06
CA GLY A 90 -9.40 -9.53 -10.22
C GLY A 90 -8.60 -10.72 -9.68
N GLY A 91 -7.52 -10.46 -8.96
CA GLY A 91 -6.68 -11.49 -8.34
C GLY A 91 -7.29 -12.12 -7.09
N GLY A 92 -7.14 -13.43 -6.93
CA GLY A 92 -7.53 -14.16 -5.73
C GLY A 92 -6.47 -14.08 -4.62
N LEU A 93 -6.91 -13.92 -3.37
CA LEU A 93 -6.07 -13.99 -2.18
C LEU A 93 -6.36 -15.29 -1.42
N ARG A 94 -5.30 -15.88 -0.86
CA ARG A 94 -5.39 -17.09 -0.04
C ARG A 94 -4.48 -16.98 1.17
N ALA A 95 -4.86 -17.67 2.23
CA ALA A 95 -4.10 -17.71 3.47
C ALA A 95 -2.73 -18.37 3.29
N ALA A 96 -1.68 -17.76 3.85
CA ALA A 96 -0.37 -18.38 3.95
C ALA A 96 -0.38 -19.49 5.01
N ARG A 97 0.35 -20.59 4.77
CA ARG A 97 0.50 -21.69 5.73
C ARG A 97 1.97 -22.08 5.88
N PRO A 98 2.62 -21.82 7.02
CA PRO A 98 2.15 -21.07 8.20
C PRO A 98 2.15 -19.53 7.98
N PRO A 99 1.35 -18.76 8.73
CA PRO A 99 1.45 -17.30 8.73
C PRO A 99 2.74 -16.85 9.43
N LEU A 100 3.41 -15.82 8.88
CA LEU A 100 4.61 -15.23 9.49
C LEU A 100 4.26 -13.92 10.19
N HIS A 101 4.65 -13.79 11.46
CA HIS A 101 4.48 -12.56 12.25
C HIS A 101 5.85 -12.09 12.75
N GLY A 102 6.38 -11.01 12.16
CA GLY A 102 7.63 -10.39 12.62
C GLY A 102 8.91 -11.12 12.19
N GLY A 103 8.88 -11.81 11.04
CA GLY A 103 10.04 -12.54 10.53
C GLY A 103 10.90 -11.69 9.58
N ALA A 104 12.21 -11.68 9.79
CA ALA A 104 13.17 -11.19 8.80
C ALA A 104 13.36 -12.25 7.71
N THR A 105 13.08 -11.89 6.46
CA THR A 105 13.17 -12.84 5.33
C THR A 105 13.85 -12.21 4.12
N PRO A 106 14.63 -12.98 3.36
CA PRO A 106 15.20 -12.49 2.11
C PRO A 106 14.09 -12.25 1.09
N VAL A 107 14.12 -11.08 0.44
CA VAL A 107 13.22 -10.71 -0.65
C VAL A 107 13.98 -10.77 -1.97
N MET A 108 13.59 -11.72 -2.82
CA MET A 108 14.11 -11.82 -4.19
C MET A 108 13.29 -10.90 -5.11
N HIS A 109 13.95 -10.20 -6.02
CA HIS A 109 13.31 -9.38 -7.04
C HIS A 109 14.00 -9.54 -8.40
N GLY A 110 13.25 -9.37 -9.48
CA GLY A 110 13.74 -9.45 -10.86
C GLY A 110 14.37 -8.16 -11.40
N GLY A 111 14.88 -7.27 -10.53
CA GLY A 111 15.53 -6.02 -10.96
C GLY A 111 14.60 -4.94 -11.55
N HIS A 112 13.31 -4.95 -11.22
CA HIS A 112 12.39 -3.87 -11.60
C HIS A 112 12.90 -2.50 -11.10
N SER A 113 12.57 -1.41 -11.78
CA SER A 113 13.06 -0.05 -11.47
C SER A 113 12.81 0.38 -10.02
N LEU A 114 11.72 -0.09 -9.41
CA LEU A 114 11.41 0.10 -7.99
C LEU A 114 12.50 -0.44 -7.05
N PHE A 115 13.20 -1.50 -7.46
CA PHE A 115 14.28 -2.14 -6.71
C PHE A 115 15.66 -1.80 -7.27
N ARG A 116 15.78 -0.73 -8.05
CA ARG A 116 17.08 -0.26 -8.54
C ARG A 116 17.99 0.01 -7.34
N GLU A 117 19.23 -0.47 -7.43
CA GLU A 117 20.26 -0.33 -6.38
C GLU A 117 19.93 -1.04 -5.05
N ILE A 118 18.82 -1.78 -4.99
CA ILE A 118 18.51 -2.71 -3.90
C ILE A 118 19.02 -4.10 -4.32
N PRO A 119 19.84 -4.77 -3.50
CA PRO A 119 20.32 -6.11 -3.83
C PRO A 119 19.19 -7.15 -3.73
N ALA A 120 19.20 -8.09 -4.67
CA ALA A 120 18.32 -9.26 -4.57
C ALA A 120 18.69 -10.06 -3.33
N GLY A 121 17.68 -10.44 -2.53
CA GLY A 121 17.89 -11.09 -1.24
C GLY A 121 18.05 -10.13 -0.08
N PHE A 122 17.77 -8.82 -0.26
CA PHE A 122 17.71 -7.89 0.87
C PHE A 122 16.74 -8.39 1.95
N ILE A 123 17.04 -8.07 3.20
CA ILE A 123 16.24 -8.51 4.33
C ILE A 123 15.03 -7.60 4.48
N GLY A 124 13.84 -8.14 4.24
CA GLY A 124 12.56 -7.49 4.47
C GLY A 124 11.85 -8.08 5.69
N ALA A 125 11.21 -7.21 6.48
CA ALA A 125 10.29 -7.65 7.52
C ALA A 125 9.01 -8.20 6.89
N ARG A 126 8.58 -9.39 7.32
CA ARG A 126 7.34 -10.03 6.88
C ARG A 126 6.31 -10.10 7.98
N TYR A 127 5.10 -9.75 7.58
CA TYR A 127 3.88 -9.87 8.34
C TYR A 127 2.79 -10.38 7.41
N HIS A 128 2.19 -11.52 7.75
CA HIS A 128 1.06 -12.11 7.04
C HIS A 128 -0.12 -12.22 7.99
N SER A 129 -1.15 -11.44 7.73
CA SER A 129 -2.44 -11.52 8.43
C SER A 129 -3.39 -12.57 7.84
N LEU A 130 -3.15 -12.96 6.59
CA LEU A 130 -3.89 -14.01 5.86
C LEU A 130 -3.00 -15.22 5.64
#